data_AF-A0A1G9C7L4-F1
#
_entry.id   AF-A0A1G9C7L4-F1
#
_cell.length_a   1.000
_cell.length_b   1.000
_cell.length_c   1.000
_cell.angle_alpha   90.00
_cell.angle_beta   90.00
_cell.angle_gamma   90.00
#
_symmetry.space_group_name_H-M   'P 1'
#
loop_
_entity.id
_entity.type
_entity.pdbx_description
1 polymer ?
#
loop_
_entity_poly.entity_id
_entity_poly.type
_entity_poly.pdbx_seq_one_letter_code
_entity_poly.pdbx_strand_id
1 'polypeptide(L)'
;MVKTSSYRYGADNVLKTGPHTESFNNEVKTYYMPVEERLKRMKMNPASYVEMKEAGLSDKKIREKWGIDHNKLQKMKNNWDFVNKTLDQMKQILKKHKTTNSNKQRYEESKKEKENLSPEIDYKEKYEKAQKELEQFKERQLKLVHQYESMKNEADNKVVIESDQDYLLAEKVSLLEEQLQTAEHELHIKHDELDTLAKKCYHLMELLKLSC
;
A
#
# COMPACT_ATOMS: atom_id res chain seq x y z
N MET A 1 -34.91 -36.90 10.61
CA MET A 1 -35.02 -36.60 9.17
C MET A 1 -34.07 -35.44 8.88
N VAL A 2 -32.81 -35.71 8.48
CA VAL A 2 -32.28 -35.84 7.10
C VAL A 2 -32.49 -34.59 6.23
N LYS A 3 -31.38 -33.85 6.05
CA LYS A 3 -30.80 -33.11 4.87
C LYS A 3 -31.78 -32.31 3.97
N THR A 4 -31.50 -31.07 3.57
CA THR A 4 -30.43 -30.64 2.63
C THR A 4 -30.18 -29.11 2.76
N SER A 5 -28.95 -28.62 2.93
CA SER A 5 -27.99 -28.26 1.88
C SER A 5 -28.54 -27.32 0.79
N SER A 6 -28.17 -26.04 0.85
CA SER A 6 -27.87 -25.25 -0.36
C SER A 6 -26.79 -24.22 -0.03
N TYR A 7 -25.55 -24.57 -0.31
CA TYR A 7 -24.45 -23.62 -0.42
C TYR A 7 -24.69 -22.72 -1.64
N ARG A 8 -24.85 -21.42 -1.43
CA ARG A 8 -24.54 -20.41 -2.45
C ARG A 8 -23.32 -19.64 -1.96
N TYR A 9 -22.16 -19.95 -2.54
CA TYR A 9 -20.98 -19.11 -2.43
C TYR A 9 -21.24 -17.85 -3.28
N GLY A 10 -21.70 -16.79 -2.63
CA GLY A 10 -21.59 -15.43 -3.15
C GLY A 10 -20.12 -15.02 -3.07
N ALA A 11 -19.54 -14.76 -4.24
CA ALA A 11 -18.17 -14.32 -4.39
C ALA A 11 -18.01 -12.85 -4.00
N ASP A 12 -18.00 -12.57 -2.69
CA ASP A 12 -17.62 -11.26 -2.14
C ASP A 12 -16.44 -11.42 -1.19
N ASN A 13 -15.29 -11.82 -1.73
CA ASN A 13 -13.99 -11.63 -1.07
C ASN A 13 -13.09 -10.83 -2.00
N VAL A 14 -13.44 -9.55 -2.18
CA VAL A 14 -12.50 -8.55 -2.65
C VAL A 14 -11.49 -8.34 -1.52
N LEU A 15 -10.39 -9.09 -1.56
CA LEU A 15 -9.17 -8.81 -0.82
C LEU A 15 -8.69 -7.41 -1.23
N LYS A 16 -9.13 -6.39 -0.50
CA LYS A 16 -8.49 -5.07 -0.50
C LYS A 16 -7.10 -5.23 0.13
N THR A 17 -6.11 -5.57 -0.67
CA THR A 17 -4.70 -5.40 -0.32
C THR A 17 -4.38 -3.91 -0.35
N GLY A 18 -4.66 -3.21 0.75
CA GLY A 18 -3.98 -1.96 1.05
C GLY A 18 -2.47 -2.21 1.28
N PRO A 19 -1.63 -1.17 1.30
CA PRO A 19 -0.21 -1.35 1.58
C PRO A 19 -0.06 -1.90 3.00
N HIS A 20 0.34 -3.17 3.12
CA HIS A 20 0.79 -3.75 4.38
C HIS A 20 2.07 -3.03 4.81
N THR A 21 1.94 -1.98 5.61
CA THR A 21 2.99 -1.56 6.53
C THR A 21 3.05 -2.60 7.63
N GLU A 22 3.84 -3.65 7.44
CA GLU A 22 4.28 -4.51 8.54
C GLU A 22 5.06 -3.64 9.53
N SER A 23 4.37 -3.10 10.52
CA SER A 23 5.01 -2.57 11.71
C SER A 23 5.59 -3.77 12.46
N PHE A 24 6.88 -4.01 12.26
CA PHE A 24 7.64 -4.88 13.15
C PHE A 24 7.50 -4.30 14.56
N ASN A 25 6.69 -4.95 15.39
CA ASN A 25 6.58 -4.63 16.81
C ASN A 25 7.95 -4.85 17.45
N ASN A 26 8.72 -3.78 17.58
CA ASN A 26 10.05 -3.75 18.23
C ASN A 26 9.99 -4.00 19.76
N GLU A 27 8.83 -4.38 20.29
CA GLU A 27 8.62 -4.67 21.71
C GLU A 27 8.98 -6.11 22.12
N VAL A 28 9.42 -6.96 21.19
CA VAL A 28 9.93 -8.30 21.54
C VAL A 28 11.29 -8.16 22.25
N LYS A 29 11.25 -8.02 23.57
CA LYS A 29 12.44 -8.11 24.43
C LYS A 29 13.01 -9.52 24.33
N THR A 30 14.05 -9.71 23.53
CA THR A 30 14.82 -10.95 23.55
C THR A 30 15.59 -11.02 24.88
N TYR A 31 15.35 -12.07 25.68
CA TYR A 31 16.08 -12.27 26.92
C TYR A 31 17.56 -12.54 26.59
N TYR A 32 18.44 -11.57 26.89
CA TYR A 32 19.88 -11.74 26.71
C TYR A 32 20.42 -12.65 27.82
N MET A 33 20.72 -13.89 27.46
CA MET A 33 21.36 -14.83 28.40
C MET A 33 22.82 -14.41 28.61
N PRO A 34 23.28 -14.27 29.87
CA PRO A 34 24.69 -14.02 30.16
C PRO A 34 25.61 -15.07 29.51
N VAL A 35 26.72 -14.63 28.93
CA VAL A 35 27.66 -15.48 28.18
C VAL A 35 28.16 -16.66 29.01
N GLU A 36 28.37 -16.45 30.31
CA GLU A 36 28.82 -17.50 31.23
C GLU A 36 27.77 -18.60 31.42
N GLU A 37 26.49 -18.24 31.51
CA GLU A 37 25.41 -19.21 31.65
C GLU A 37 25.24 -20.01 30.35
N ARG A 38 25.38 -19.33 29.20
CA ARG A 38 25.38 -19.96 27.88
C ARG A 38 26.50 -20.99 27.77
N LEU A 39 27.71 -20.65 28.18
CA LEU A 39 28.87 -21.55 28.16
C LEU A 39 28.69 -22.74 29.12
N LYS A 40 28.12 -22.51 30.31
CA LYS A 40 27.79 -23.61 31.25
C LYS A 40 26.77 -24.58 30.63
N ARG A 41 25.72 -24.06 29.97
CA ARG A 41 24.73 -24.89 29.27
C ARG A 41 25.35 -25.64 28.08
N MET A 42 26.24 -25.01 27.31
CA MET A 42 26.94 -25.66 26.21
C MET A 42 27.86 -26.80 26.67
N LYS A 43 28.45 -26.70 27.87
CA LYS A 43 29.30 -27.74 28.47
C LYS A 43 28.51 -28.94 29.02
N MET A 44 27.21 -28.79 29.24
CA MET A 44 26.32 -29.83 29.80
C MET A 44 25.53 -30.53 28.68
N ASN A 45 26.26 -31.25 27.82
CA ASN A 45 25.75 -31.93 26.64
C ASN A 45 26.02 -33.45 26.71
N PRO A 46 25.20 -34.27 26.02
CA PRO A 46 25.30 -35.73 26.10
C PRO A 46 26.64 -36.26 25.57
N ALA A 47 27.28 -35.57 24.63
CA ALA A 47 28.61 -35.90 24.14
C ALA A 47 29.69 -35.74 25.23
N SER A 48 29.70 -34.61 25.95
CA SER A 48 30.66 -34.37 27.04
C SER A 48 30.46 -35.36 28.19
N TYR A 49 29.21 -35.75 28.50
CA TYR A 49 28.94 -36.81 29.47
C TYR A 49 29.64 -38.12 29.10
N VAL A 50 29.52 -38.54 27.83
CA VAL A 50 30.13 -39.78 27.33
C VAL A 50 31.66 -39.68 27.32
N GLU A 51 32.24 -38.55 26.92
CA GLU A 51 33.69 -38.31 26.99
C GLU A 51 34.23 -38.43 28.42
N MET A 52 33.53 -37.88 29.41
CA MET A 52 33.92 -38.02 30.81
C MET A 52 33.74 -39.45 31.33
N LYS A 53 32.74 -40.18 30.83
CA LYS A 53 32.59 -41.61 31.11
C LYS A 53 33.69 -42.46 30.48
N GLU A 54 34.12 -42.12 29.28
CA GLU A 54 35.26 -42.75 28.60
C GLU A 54 36.57 -42.50 29.35
N ALA A 55 36.75 -41.29 29.89
CA ALA A 55 37.87 -40.95 30.76
C ALA A 55 37.79 -41.61 32.16
N GLY A 56 36.83 -42.49 32.40
CA GLY A 56 36.71 -43.27 33.64
C GLY A 56 36.11 -42.49 34.82
N LEU A 57 35.47 -41.35 34.61
CA LEU A 57 34.81 -40.62 35.70
C LEU A 57 33.50 -41.30 36.13
N SER A 58 33.27 -41.38 37.44
CA SER A 58 31.99 -41.80 38.01
C SER A 58 30.94 -40.70 37.94
N ASP A 59 29.66 -41.06 37.99
CA ASP A 59 28.53 -40.10 37.97
C ASP A 59 28.66 -39.05 39.08
N LYS A 60 29.22 -39.46 40.24
CA LYS A 60 29.50 -38.58 41.37
C LYS A 60 30.50 -37.46 41.00
N LYS A 61 31.61 -37.82 40.36
CA LYS A 61 32.65 -36.86 39.95
C LYS A 61 32.17 -35.96 38.81
N ILE A 62 31.40 -36.50 37.86
CA ILE A 62 30.81 -35.72 36.76
C ILE A 62 29.83 -34.67 37.32
N ARG A 63 29.01 -35.07 38.29
CA ARG A 63 28.09 -34.19 38.98
C ARG A 63 28.80 -33.04 39.70
N GLU A 64 29.85 -33.36 40.46
CA GLU A 64 30.68 -32.38 41.17
C GLU A 64 31.33 -31.39 40.19
N LYS A 65 31.88 -31.89 39.08
CA LYS A 65 32.50 -31.06 38.03
C LYS A 65 31.51 -30.12 37.32
N TRP A 66 30.24 -30.53 37.24
CA TRP A 66 29.16 -29.72 36.66
C TRP A 66 28.42 -28.86 37.68
N GLY A 67 28.67 -29.03 38.98
CA GLY A 67 27.96 -28.31 40.03
C GLY A 67 26.45 -28.54 40.02
N ILE A 68 26.00 -29.74 39.64
CA ILE A 68 24.58 -30.09 39.59
C ILE A 68 24.20 -31.08 40.70
N ASP A 69 22.91 -31.21 41.01
CA ASP A 69 22.44 -32.20 41.97
C ASP A 69 22.24 -33.59 41.31
N HIS A 70 22.19 -34.66 42.11
CA HIS A 70 21.99 -36.04 41.65
C HIS A 70 20.73 -36.17 40.80
N ASN A 71 19.64 -35.59 41.29
CA ASN A 71 18.33 -35.64 40.65
C ASN A 71 18.37 -34.97 39.28
N LYS A 72 19.13 -33.88 39.15
CA LYS A 72 19.29 -33.15 37.89
C LYS A 72 20.09 -33.96 36.88
N LEU A 73 21.19 -34.58 37.30
CA LEU A 73 21.97 -35.47 36.42
C LEU A 73 21.13 -36.68 35.96
N GLN A 74 20.34 -37.27 36.85
CA GLN A 74 19.48 -38.41 36.50
C GLN A 74 18.38 -38.02 35.51
N LYS A 75 17.76 -36.84 35.67
CA LYS A 75 16.81 -36.28 34.69
C LYS A 75 17.47 -36.05 33.33
N MET A 76 18.69 -35.53 33.30
CA MET A 76 19.44 -35.35 32.05
C MET A 76 19.77 -36.68 31.38
N LYS A 77 20.22 -37.69 32.14
CA LYS A 77 20.46 -39.04 31.63
C LYS A 77 19.19 -39.70 31.07
N ASN A 78 18.04 -39.50 31.72
CA ASN A 78 16.75 -39.95 31.21
C ASN A 78 16.42 -39.26 29.87
N ASN A 79 16.56 -37.94 29.79
CA ASN A 79 16.30 -37.18 28.56
C ASN A 79 17.24 -37.53 27.39
N TRP A 80 18.40 -38.14 27.69
CA TRP A 80 19.38 -38.60 26.70
C TRP A 80 19.34 -40.11 26.47
N ASP A 81 18.39 -40.83 27.08
CA ASP A 81 18.25 -42.29 27.02
C ASP A 81 19.50 -43.07 27.52
N PHE A 82 20.27 -42.50 28.45
CA PHE A 82 21.50 -43.09 29.00
C PHE A 82 21.29 -43.95 30.25
N VAL A 83 20.08 -43.97 30.82
CA VAL A 83 19.82 -44.76 32.04
C VAL A 83 19.90 -46.26 31.75
N ASN A 84 20.67 -46.96 32.60
CA ASN A 84 20.97 -48.39 32.49
C ASN A 84 21.62 -48.80 31.16
N LYS A 85 22.28 -47.87 30.46
CA LYS A 85 23.04 -48.16 29.23
C LYS A 85 24.51 -48.35 29.53
N THR A 86 25.15 -49.25 28.77
CA THR A 86 26.62 -49.35 28.75
C THR A 86 27.23 -48.21 27.95
N LEU A 87 28.53 -47.97 28.13
CA LEU A 87 29.27 -46.94 27.41
C LEU A 87 29.10 -47.06 25.88
N ASP A 88 29.20 -48.28 25.34
CA ASP A 88 29.04 -48.53 23.91
C ASP A 88 27.64 -48.21 23.40
N GLN A 89 26.61 -48.49 24.20
CA GLN A 89 25.22 -48.14 23.89
C GLN A 89 25.03 -46.62 23.90
N MET A 90 25.63 -45.90 24.85
CA MET A 90 25.58 -44.43 24.87
C MET A 90 26.24 -43.82 23.62
N LYS A 91 27.40 -44.35 23.19
CA LYS A 91 28.04 -43.93 21.93
C LYS A 91 27.17 -44.22 20.70
N GLN A 92 26.48 -45.36 20.66
CA GLN A 92 25.56 -45.69 19.56
C GLN A 92 24.36 -44.74 19.52
N ILE A 93 23.78 -44.40 20.67
CA ILE A 93 22.68 -43.43 20.77
C ILE A 93 23.14 -42.06 20.23
N LEU A 94 24.32 -41.59 20.64
CA LEU A 94 24.91 -40.36 20.09
C LEU A 94 25.12 -40.40 18.58
N LYS A 95 25.60 -41.52 18.03
CA LYS A 95 25.76 -41.71 16.58
C LYS A 95 24.41 -41.67 15.86
N LYS A 96 23.38 -42.33 16.40
CA LYS A 96 22.02 -42.33 15.85
C LYS A 96 21.40 -40.93 15.82
N HIS A 97 21.60 -40.13 16.88
CA HIS A 97 21.12 -38.74 16.93
C HIS A 97 21.88 -37.82 15.97
N LYS A 98 23.19 -38.01 15.78
CA LYS A 98 23.96 -37.29 14.75
C LYS A 98 23.47 -37.60 13.34
N THR A 99 23.15 -38.87 13.03
CA THR A 99 22.65 -39.26 11.70
C THR A 99 21.21 -38.85 11.44
N THR A 100 20.33 -38.81 12.45
CA THR A 100 18.96 -38.27 12.29
C THR A 100 18.93 -36.76 12.09
N ASN A 101 19.79 -36.01 12.77
CA ASN A 101 19.96 -34.57 12.49
C ASN A 101 20.64 -34.31 11.14
N SER A 102 21.59 -35.16 10.73
CA SER A 102 22.18 -35.10 9.38
C SER A 102 21.18 -35.41 8.28
N ASN A 103 20.24 -36.35 8.48
CA ASN A 103 19.17 -36.60 7.51
C ASN A 103 18.14 -35.48 7.47
N LYS A 104 17.81 -34.83 8.60
CA LYS A 104 16.96 -33.62 8.59
C LYS A 104 17.65 -32.42 7.96
N GLN A 105 18.94 -32.18 8.25
CA GLN A 105 19.73 -31.15 7.59
C GLN A 105 19.93 -31.44 6.11
N ARG A 106 20.18 -32.70 5.70
CA ARG A 106 20.21 -33.08 4.27
C ARG A 106 18.86 -33.00 3.59
N TYR A 107 17.75 -33.23 4.29
CA TYR A 107 16.41 -33.04 3.73
C TYR A 107 16.08 -31.55 3.57
N GLU A 108 16.55 -30.68 4.49
CA GLU A 108 16.45 -29.22 4.37
C GLU A 108 17.44 -28.64 3.34
N GLU A 109 18.66 -29.16 3.25
CA GLU A 109 19.69 -28.79 2.27
C GLU A 109 19.34 -29.29 0.87
N SER A 110 18.77 -30.50 0.71
CA SER A 110 18.27 -30.97 -0.58
C SER A 110 16.97 -30.27 -1.02
N LYS A 111 16.17 -29.75 -0.08
CA LYS A 111 15.09 -28.80 -0.41
C LYS A 111 15.67 -27.47 -0.92
N LYS A 112 16.74 -26.97 -0.29
CA LYS A 112 17.45 -25.76 -0.73
C LYS A 112 18.22 -25.96 -2.04
N GLU A 113 18.83 -27.12 -2.30
CA GLU A 113 19.57 -27.39 -3.55
C GLU A 113 18.63 -27.65 -4.73
N LYS A 114 17.46 -28.24 -4.52
CA LYS A 114 16.43 -28.34 -5.58
C LYS A 114 15.72 -27.01 -5.86
N GLU A 115 15.74 -26.04 -4.94
CA GLU A 115 15.32 -24.66 -5.19
C GLU A 115 16.41 -23.81 -5.89
N ASN A 116 17.69 -24.25 -5.89
CA ASN A 116 18.81 -23.44 -6.37
C ASN A 116 19.35 -23.80 -7.78
N LEU A 117 18.82 -24.83 -8.46
CA LEU A 117 19.15 -25.13 -9.87
C LEU A 117 18.07 -24.71 -10.89
N SER A 118 17.00 -24.06 -10.43
CA SER A 118 15.97 -23.42 -11.27
C SER A 118 15.73 -21.89 -11.06
N PRO A 119 16.53 -21.09 -10.31
CA PRO A 119 16.25 -19.66 -10.23
C PRO A 119 16.66 -18.89 -11.49
N GLU A 120 17.73 -19.27 -12.18
CA GLU A 120 18.35 -18.41 -13.20
C GLU A 120 17.50 -18.29 -14.49
N ILE A 121 16.72 -19.32 -14.84
CA ILE A 121 15.77 -19.29 -15.97
C ILE A 121 14.47 -18.59 -15.56
N ASP A 122 13.99 -18.82 -14.33
CA ASP A 122 12.75 -18.23 -13.80
C ASP A 122 12.90 -16.71 -13.53
N TYR A 123 14.08 -16.25 -13.09
CA TYR A 123 14.38 -14.82 -12.97
C TYR A 123 14.49 -14.13 -14.34
N LYS A 124 15.01 -14.80 -15.37
CA LYS A 124 15.11 -14.23 -16.72
C LYS A 124 13.74 -14.06 -17.37
N GLU A 125 12.87 -15.06 -17.29
CA GLU A 125 11.49 -14.97 -17.79
C GLU A 125 10.66 -13.94 -17.00
N LYS A 126 10.80 -13.90 -15.67
CA LYS A 126 10.13 -12.88 -14.84
C LYS A 126 10.63 -11.47 -15.15
N TYR A 127 11.92 -11.30 -15.40
CA TYR A 127 12.50 -10.01 -15.78
C TYR A 127 12.02 -9.55 -17.17
N GLU A 128 12.02 -10.43 -18.17
CA GLU A 128 11.48 -10.12 -19.50
C GLU A 128 9.99 -9.76 -19.45
N LYS A 129 9.21 -10.49 -18.63
CA LYS A 129 7.79 -10.19 -18.45
C LYS A 129 7.57 -8.85 -17.76
N ALA A 130 8.32 -8.54 -16.71
CA ALA A 130 8.26 -7.25 -16.03
C ALA A 130 8.70 -6.10 -16.95
N GLN A 131 9.68 -6.33 -17.83
CA GLN A 131 10.15 -5.34 -18.79
C GLN A 131 9.10 -5.02 -19.86
N LYS A 132 8.40 -6.05 -20.37
CA LYS A 132 7.25 -5.88 -21.28
C LYS A 132 6.08 -5.16 -20.61
N GLU A 133 5.77 -5.49 -19.36
CA GLU A 133 4.74 -4.79 -18.58
C GLU A 133 5.09 -3.32 -18.35
N LEU A 134 6.37 -3.02 -18.08
CA LEU A 134 6.86 -1.64 -17.94
C LEU A 134 6.78 -0.85 -19.25
N GLU A 135 7.13 -1.46 -20.39
CA GLU A 135 6.99 -0.83 -21.70
C GLU A 135 5.53 -0.54 -22.05
N GLN A 136 4.63 -1.50 -21.83
CA GLN A 136 3.19 -1.28 -22.02
C GLN A 136 2.65 -0.19 -21.09
N PHE A 137 3.14 -0.13 -19.85
CA PHE A 137 2.77 0.94 -18.92
C PHE A 137 3.24 2.31 -19.42
N LYS A 138 4.49 2.42 -19.89
CA LYS A 138 5.03 3.67 -20.48
C LYS A 138 4.24 4.10 -21.72
N GLU A 139 3.86 3.17 -22.58
CA GLU A 139 3.06 3.47 -23.78
C GLU A 139 1.65 3.97 -23.40
N ARG A 140 1.03 3.36 -22.38
CA ARG A 140 -0.27 3.85 -21.85
C ARG A 140 -0.14 5.24 -21.24
N GLN A 141 0.92 5.51 -20.48
CA GLN A 141 1.17 6.83 -19.91
C GLN A 141 1.38 7.89 -21.00
N LEU A 142 2.15 7.57 -22.04
CA LEU A 142 2.33 8.47 -23.19
C LEU A 142 1.01 8.77 -23.90
N LYS A 143 0.16 7.75 -24.14
CA LYS A 143 -1.17 7.96 -24.71
C LYS A 143 -2.05 8.85 -23.83
N LEU A 144 -1.98 8.65 -22.51
CA LEU A 144 -2.75 9.45 -21.55
C LEU A 144 -2.28 10.91 -21.52
N VAL A 145 -0.96 11.15 -21.53
CA VAL A 145 -0.38 12.50 -21.64
C VAL A 145 -0.86 13.17 -22.91
N HIS A 146 -0.83 12.46 -24.04
CA HIS A 146 -1.25 13.03 -25.31
C HIS A 146 -2.75 13.35 -25.36
N GLN A 147 -3.59 12.51 -24.74
CA GLN A 147 -5.02 12.80 -24.55
C GLN A 147 -5.24 14.04 -23.66
N TYR A 148 -4.48 14.17 -22.58
CA TYR A 148 -4.54 15.34 -21.71
C TYR A 148 -4.14 16.63 -22.45
N GLU A 149 -3.08 16.58 -23.24
CA GLU A 149 -2.65 17.71 -24.07
C GLU A 149 -3.70 18.10 -25.11
N SER A 150 -4.34 17.12 -25.76
CA SER A 150 -5.44 17.38 -26.70
C SER A 150 -6.62 18.07 -26.00
N MET A 151 -7.08 17.53 -24.86
CA MET A 151 -8.17 18.11 -24.09
C MET A 151 -7.83 19.52 -23.58
N LYS A 152 -6.58 19.75 -23.19
CA LYS A 152 -6.11 21.07 -22.78
C LYS A 152 -6.19 22.06 -23.94
N ASN A 153 -5.67 21.70 -25.12
CA ASN A 153 -5.73 22.56 -26.30
C ASN A 153 -7.17 22.86 -26.73
N GLU A 154 -8.07 21.87 -26.65
CA GLU A 154 -9.50 22.07 -26.91
C GLU A 154 -10.15 23.03 -25.91
N ALA A 155 -9.80 22.92 -24.62
CA ALA A 155 -10.29 23.84 -23.60
C ALA A 155 -9.76 25.26 -23.81
N ASP A 156 -8.45 25.41 -24.06
CA ASP A 156 -7.82 26.71 -24.32
C ASP A 156 -8.46 27.39 -25.55
N ASN A 157 -8.70 26.64 -26.64
CA ASN A 157 -9.39 27.15 -27.82
C ASN A 157 -10.83 27.61 -27.53
N LYS A 158 -11.57 26.86 -26.71
CA LYS A 158 -12.94 27.27 -26.32
C LYS A 158 -12.93 28.57 -25.54
N VAL A 159 -12.00 28.72 -24.59
CA VAL A 159 -11.87 29.96 -23.81
C VAL A 159 -11.58 31.15 -24.71
N VAL A 160 -10.69 31.00 -25.71
CA VAL A 160 -10.42 32.08 -26.67
C VAL A 160 -11.69 32.44 -27.46
N ILE A 161 -12.41 31.45 -28.00
CA ILE A 161 -13.63 31.70 -28.78
C ILE A 161 -14.72 32.37 -27.93
N GLU A 162 -14.91 31.91 -26.69
CA GLU A 162 -15.87 32.51 -25.75
C GLU A 162 -15.46 33.96 -25.41
N SER A 163 -14.16 34.21 -25.19
CA SER A 163 -13.67 35.57 -24.92
C SER A 163 -13.87 36.53 -26.09
N ASP A 164 -13.70 36.06 -27.34
CA ASP A 164 -13.95 36.85 -28.54
C ASP A 164 -15.45 37.14 -28.69
N GLN A 165 -16.32 36.17 -28.36
CA GLN A 165 -17.77 36.36 -28.36
C GLN A 165 -18.22 37.37 -27.30
N ASP A 166 -17.67 37.29 -26.10
CA ASP A 166 -17.96 38.24 -25.02
C ASP A 166 -17.53 39.66 -25.40
N TYR A 167 -16.38 39.81 -26.04
CA TYR A 167 -15.93 41.11 -26.57
C TYR A 167 -16.91 41.67 -27.60
N LEU A 168 -17.33 40.87 -28.58
CA LEU A 168 -18.30 41.27 -29.60
C LEU A 168 -19.68 41.61 -29.00
N LEU A 169 -20.10 40.88 -27.96
CA LEU A 169 -21.34 41.17 -27.25
C LEU A 169 -21.23 42.49 -26.47
N ALA A 170 -20.11 42.72 -25.78
CA ALA A 170 -19.87 43.97 -25.07
C ALA A 170 -19.90 45.19 -26.02
N GLU A 171 -19.29 45.06 -27.21
CA GLU A 171 -19.32 46.11 -28.24
C GLU A 171 -20.76 46.39 -28.72
N LYS A 172 -21.55 45.33 -28.98
CA LYS A 172 -22.96 45.49 -29.35
C LYS A 172 -23.80 46.13 -28.25
N VAL A 173 -23.58 45.76 -26.99
CA VAL A 173 -24.28 46.36 -25.84
C VAL A 173 -23.95 47.85 -25.76
N SER A 174 -22.67 48.22 -25.87
CA SER A 174 -22.25 49.63 -25.87
C SER A 174 -22.92 50.43 -27.00
N LEU A 175 -23.02 49.86 -28.21
CA LEU A 175 -23.68 50.52 -29.33
C LEU A 175 -25.18 50.69 -29.10
N LEU A 176 -25.85 49.68 -28.54
CA LEU A 176 -27.28 49.74 -28.23
C LEU A 176 -27.57 50.75 -27.11
N GLU A 177 -26.70 50.86 -26.11
CA GLU A 177 -26.80 51.87 -25.06
C GLU A 177 -26.69 53.29 -25.62
N GLU A 178 -25.76 53.53 -26.55
CA GLU A 178 -25.64 54.83 -27.23
C GLU A 178 -26.88 55.17 -28.07
N GLN A 179 -27.42 54.19 -28.80
CA GLN A 179 -28.66 54.34 -29.55
C GLN A 179 -29.85 54.64 -28.63
N LEU A 180 -29.94 53.97 -27.48
CA LEU A 180 -30.99 54.20 -26.48
C LEU A 180 -30.91 55.63 -25.93
N GLN A 181 -29.72 56.08 -25.53
CA GLN A 181 -29.50 57.45 -25.04
C GLN A 181 -29.89 58.51 -26.07
N THR A 182 -29.56 58.27 -27.35
CA THR A 182 -29.94 59.16 -28.44
C THR A 182 -31.45 59.21 -28.61
N ALA A 183 -32.12 58.05 -28.62
CA ALA A 183 -33.57 57.96 -28.72
C ALA A 183 -34.30 58.61 -27.54
N GLU A 184 -33.80 58.42 -26.31
CA GLU A 184 -34.32 59.08 -25.11
C GLU A 184 -34.20 60.61 -25.21
N HIS A 185 -33.06 61.10 -25.70
CA HIS A 185 -32.85 62.53 -25.93
C HIS A 185 -33.83 63.09 -26.98
N GLU A 186 -34.02 62.41 -28.11
CA GLU A 186 -34.99 62.80 -29.13
C GLU A 186 -36.42 62.81 -28.60
N LEU A 187 -36.81 61.80 -27.81
CA LEU A 187 -38.12 61.73 -27.17
C LEU A 187 -38.32 62.92 -26.22
N HIS A 188 -37.29 63.26 -25.43
CA HIS A 188 -37.35 64.42 -24.54
C HIS A 188 -37.59 65.73 -25.31
N ILE A 189 -36.85 65.95 -26.41
CA ILE A 189 -37.07 67.10 -27.30
C ILE A 189 -38.52 67.12 -27.83
N LYS A 190 -39.04 65.98 -28.30
CA LYS A 190 -40.41 65.89 -28.81
C LYS A 190 -41.46 66.14 -27.74
N HIS A 191 -41.20 65.72 -26.52
CA HIS A 191 -42.06 66.01 -25.38
C HIS A 191 -42.14 67.52 -25.10
N ASP A 192 -40.99 68.20 -25.07
CA ASP A 192 -40.93 69.65 -24.88
C ASP A 192 -41.63 70.40 -26.03
N GLU A 193 -41.43 69.97 -27.28
CA GLU A 193 -42.13 70.53 -28.45
C GLU A 193 -43.66 70.40 -28.31
N LEU A 194 -44.16 69.23 -27.90
CA LEU A 194 -45.59 69.00 -27.69
C LEU A 194 -46.15 69.85 -26.55
N ASP A 195 -45.44 69.97 -25.43
CA ASP A 195 -45.83 70.80 -24.30
C ASP A 195 -45.93 72.28 -24.68
N THR A 196 -44.98 72.78 -25.47
CA THR A 196 -45.05 74.16 -25.97
C THR A 196 -46.21 74.36 -26.93
N LEU A 197 -46.52 73.39 -27.80
CA LEU A 197 -47.66 73.43 -28.70
C LEU A 197 -48.98 73.42 -27.91
N ALA A 198 -49.11 72.55 -26.92
CA ALA A 198 -50.28 72.45 -26.06
C ALA A 198 -50.56 73.78 -25.34
N LYS A 199 -49.51 74.42 -24.78
CA LYS A 199 -49.61 75.75 -24.16
C LYS A 199 -50.09 76.82 -25.16
N LYS A 200 -49.57 76.81 -26.39
CA LYS A 200 -50.02 77.73 -27.46
C LYS A 200 -51.48 77.51 -27.83
N CYS A 201 -51.91 76.25 -28.02
CA CYS A 201 -53.30 75.91 -28.31
C CYS A 201 -54.24 76.35 -27.18
N TYR A 202 -53.84 76.12 -25.93
CA TYR A 202 -54.60 76.55 -24.76
C TYR A 202 -54.79 78.08 -24.74
N HIS A 203 -53.71 78.83 -24.94
CA HIS A 203 -53.78 80.30 -25.00
C HIS A 203 -54.69 80.81 -26.13
N LEU A 204 -54.60 80.22 -27.33
CA LEU A 204 -55.48 80.57 -28.44
C LEU A 204 -56.95 80.29 -28.13
N MET A 205 -57.25 79.18 -27.45
CA MET A 205 -58.62 78.89 -27.00
C MET A 205 -59.13 79.91 -25.99
N GLU A 206 -58.30 80.37 -25.06
CA GLU A 206 -58.67 81.44 -24.12
C GLU A 206 -58.96 82.76 -24.84
N LEU A 207 -58.12 83.15 -25.81
CA LEU A 207 -58.35 84.35 -26.63
C LEU A 207 -59.67 84.26 -27.41
N LEU A 208 -59.97 83.09 -28.00
CA LEU A 208 -61.24 82.87 -28.71
C LEU A 208 -62.45 83.01 -27.76
N LYS A 209 -62.38 82.47 -26.55
CA LYS A 209 -63.45 82.62 -25.53
C LYS A 209 -63.70 84.08 -25.15
N LEU A 210 -62.67 84.93 -25.16
CA LEU A 210 -62.79 86.36 -24.85
C LEU A 210 -63.34 87.19 -26.03
N SER A 211 -63.31 86.65 -27.24
CA SER A 211 -63.77 87.31 -28.47
C SER A 211 -65.23 87.05 -28.84
N CYS A 212 -65.89 86.12 -28.12
CA CYS A 212 -67.33 85.82 -28.22
C CYS A 212 -68.09 86.47 -27.07
#